data_AF-A0A968TX66-F1
#
_entry.id   AF-A0A968TX66-F1
#
_cell.length_a   1.000
_cell.length_b   1.000
_cell.length_c   1.000
_cell.angle_alpha   90.00
_cell.angle_beta   90.00
_cell.angle_gamma   90.00
#
_symmetry.space_group_name_H-M   'P 1'
#
loop_
_entity.id
_entity.type
_entity.pdbx_description
1 polymer ?
#
loop_
_entity_poly.entity_id
_entity_poly.type
_entity_poly.pdbx_seq_one_letter_code
_entity_poly.pdbx_strand_id
1 'polypeptide(L)'
;MINDFNVEHPDEVFGYLANLGQRWLQFIPAIEWEPDPANPGRNKLAPYSPQPEPFGRFLCRTFDIWFERYRVSLSLRDIDAVLNKLVLGRTPLCILDGSCHNQITIEHDGSVFGCDHFVERRWQHALIGNPGWQTTSTLMARNRWG
;
A
#
# COMPACT_ATOMS: atom_id res chain seq x y z
N MET A 1 -1.07 -10.25 -4.44
CA MET A 1 -2.24 -9.35 -4.38
C MET A 1 -3.36 -10.08 -3.68
N ILE A 2 -4.06 -9.43 -2.75
CA ILE A 2 -5.12 -10.03 -1.95
C ILE A 2 -6.46 -9.41 -2.35
N ASN A 3 -7.43 -10.23 -2.76
CA ASN A 3 -8.75 -9.83 -3.23
C ASN A 3 -9.85 -10.45 -2.34
N ASP A 4 -11.11 -10.14 -2.63
CA ASP A 4 -12.30 -10.69 -1.95
C ASP A 4 -12.34 -12.22 -1.90
N PHE A 5 -11.77 -12.90 -2.89
CA PHE A 5 -11.72 -14.35 -2.95
C PHE A 5 -10.60 -14.94 -2.09
N ASN A 6 -9.34 -14.57 -2.36
CA ASN A 6 -8.19 -15.24 -1.75
C ASN A 6 -7.89 -14.78 -0.31
N VAL A 7 -8.55 -13.73 0.17
CA VAL A 7 -8.43 -13.25 1.55
C VAL A 7 -8.91 -14.27 2.58
N GLU A 8 -9.84 -15.16 2.21
CA GLU A 8 -10.32 -16.24 3.09
C GLU A 8 -9.41 -17.50 3.04
N HIS A 9 -8.33 -17.48 2.24
CA HIS A 9 -7.42 -18.61 2.04
C HIS A 9 -5.95 -18.30 2.42
N PRO A 10 -5.67 -17.75 3.62
CA PRO A 10 -4.32 -17.35 4.02
C PRO A 10 -3.29 -18.48 3.98
N ASP A 11 -3.64 -19.68 4.43
CA ASP A 11 -2.75 -20.85 4.46
C ASP A 11 -2.34 -21.29 3.05
N GLU A 12 -3.28 -21.32 2.11
CA GLU A 12 -3.03 -21.70 0.72
C GLU A 12 -2.15 -20.64 0.02
N VAL A 13 -2.51 -19.36 0.16
CA VAL A 13 -1.77 -18.24 -0.43
C VAL A 13 -0.34 -18.18 0.12
N PHE A 14 -0.18 -18.21 1.44
CA PHE A 14 1.13 -18.16 2.07
C PHE A 14 1.97 -19.40 1.71
N GLY A 15 1.38 -20.59 1.82
CA GLY A 15 2.05 -21.85 1.54
C GLY A 15 2.53 -21.94 0.09
N TYR A 16 1.68 -21.55 -0.86
CA TYR A 16 2.05 -21.48 -2.27
C TYR A 16 3.26 -20.55 -2.48
N LEU A 17 3.19 -19.31 -1.99
CA LEU A 17 4.24 -18.31 -2.20
C LEU A 17 5.56 -18.68 -1.50
N ALA A 18 5.49 -19.23 -0.28
CA ALA A 18 6.68 -19.69 0.44
C ALA A 18 7.36 -20.88 -0.27
N ASN A 19 6.58 -21.78 -0.87
CA ASN A 19 7.10 -22.95 -1.59
C ASN A 19 7.73 -22.61 -2.95
N LEU A 20 7.50 -21.41 -3.49
CA LEU A 20 8.21 -20.90 -4.67
C LEU A 20 9.67 -20.52 -4.38
N GLY A 21 10.16 -20.71 -3.16
CA GLY A 21 11.51 -20.34 -2.73
C GLY A 21 11.70 -18.83 -2.57
N GLN A 22 10.61 -18.05 -2.51
CA GLN A 22 10.66 -16.61 -2.29
C GLN A 22 11.03 -16.31 -0.85
N ARG A 23 11.99 -15.38 -0.64
CA ARG A 23 12.40 -14.95 0.70
C ARG A 23 11.79 -13.61 1.13
N TRP A 24 11.07 -12.94 0.23
CA TRP A 24 10.45 -11.64 0.49
C TRP A 24 9.01 -11.65 -0.01
N LEU A 25 8.05 -11.56 0.91
CA LEU A 25 6.62 -11.59 0.58
C LEU A 25 5.96 -10.25 0.94
N GLN A 26 5.00 -9.87 0.09
CA GLN A 26 4.19 -8.66 0.26
C GLN A 26 2.73 -9.00 -0.03
N PHE A 27 1.85 -8.69 0.92
CA PHE A 27 0.41 -8.83 0.75
C PHE A 27 -0.22 -7.46 0.55
N ILE A 28 -0.43 -7.10 -0.72
CA ILE A 28 -1.07 -5.84 -1.11
C ILE A 28 -2.56 -6.12 -1.36
N PRO A 29 -3.49 -5.48 -0.62
CA PRO A 29 -4.91 -5.62 -0.87
C PRO A 29 -5.30 -4.92 -2.19
N ALA A 30 -6.14 -5.55 -2.98
CA ALA A 30 -6.69 -5.01 -4.23
C ALA A 30 -7.79 -3.99 -3.93
N ILE A 31 -7.41 -2.83 -3.39
CA ILE A 31 -8.36 -1.77 -3.02
C ILE A 31 -8.69 -0.94 -4.24
N GLU A 32 -9.94 -0.95 -4.63
CA GLU A 32 -10.50 -0.14 -5.70
C GLU A 32 -11.86 0.42 -5.27
N TRP A 33 -12.22 1.56 -5.83
CA TRP A 33 -13.43 2.29 -5.46
C TRP A 33 -14.32 2.48 -6.70
N GLU A 34 -15.58 2.07 -6.59
CA GLU A 34 -16.58 2.29 -7.63
C GLU A 34 -17.67 3.24 -7.14
N PRO A 35 -18.31 4.03 -8.04
CA PRO A 35 -19.47 4.84 -7.67
C PRO A 35 -20.55 3.97 -7.02
N ASP A 36 -21.15 4.44 -5.93
CA ASP A 36 -22.24 3.74 -5.27
C ASP A 36 -23.58 4.09 -5.94
N PRO A 37 -24.24 3.16 -6.67
CA PRO A 37 -25.52 3.44 -7.31
C PRO A 37 -26.64 3.75 -6.31
N ALA A 38 -26.51 3.26 -5.07
CA ALA A 38 -27.48 3.49 -4.01
C ALA A 38 -27.26 4.84 -3.29
N ASN A 39 -26.06 5.43 -3.39
CA ASN A 39 -25.69 6.68 -2.72
C ASN A 39 -24.93 7.61 -3.69
N PRO A 40 -25.63 8.35 -4.56
CA PRO A 40 -25.00 9.26 -5.53
C PRO A 40 -24.00 10.23 -4.87
N GLY A 41 -22.79 10.32 -5.45
CA GLY A 41 -21.70 11.14 -4.92
C GLY A 41 -20.83 10.46 -3.87
N ARG A 42 -21.13 9.20 -3.50
CA ARG A 42 -20.25 8.35 -2.69
C ARG A 42 -19.65 7.25 -3.55
N ASN A 43 -18.48 6.78 -3.12
CA ASN A 43 -17.89 5.55 -3.64
C ASN A 43 -18.07 4.43 -2.61
N LYS A 44 -18.16 3.21 -3.10
CA LYS A 44 -18.09 1.98 -2.32
C LYS A 44 -16.88 1.16 -2.80
N LEU A 45 -16.43 0.21 -1.98
CA LEU A 45 -15.39 -0.72 -2.39
C LEU A 45 -15.86 -1.54 -3.60
N ALA A 46 -14.96 -1.75 -4.56
CA ALA A 46 -15.21 -2.64 -5.67
C ALA A 46 -15.49 -4.07 -5.16
N PRO A 47 -16.30 -4.89 -5.85
CA PRO A 47 -16.67 -6.23 -5.39
C PRO A 47 -15.47 -7.14 -5.13
N TYR A 48 -14.39 -6.98 -5.90
CA TYR A 48 -13.17 -7.76 -5.75
C TYR A 48 -12.21 -7.24 -4.68
N SER A 49 -12.50 -6.09 -4.06
CA SER A 49 -11.70 -5.57 -2.97
C SER A 49 -11.99 -6.33 -1.67
N PRO A 50 -10.96 -6.77 -0.94
CA PRO A 50 -11.18 -7.49 0.31
C PRO A 50 -11.82 -6.55 1.34
N GLN A 51 -12.81 -7.05 2.08
CA GLN A 51 -13.37 -6.30 3.19
C GLN A 51 -12.33 -6.15 4.32
N PRO A 52 -12.39 -5.06 5.12
CA PRO A 52 -11.38 -4.79 6.14
C PRO A 52 -11.20 -5.93 7.15
N GLU A 53 -12.31 -6.51 7.62
CA GLU A 53 -12.29 -7.55 8.66
C GLU A 53 -11.69 -8.88 8.16
N PRO A 54 -12.11 -9.44 7.00
CA PRO A 54 -11.39 -10.54 6.36
C PRO A 54 -9.90 -10.28 6.14
N PHE A 55 -9.53 -9.08 5.67
CA PHE A 55 -8.13 -8.74 5.45
C PHE A 55 -7.32 -8.71 6.75
N GLY A 56 -7.91 -8.20 7.84
CA GLY A 56 -7.33 -8.30 9.18
C GLY A 56 -7.08 -9.74 9.61
N ARG A 57 -8.07 -10.63 9.45
CA ARG A 57 -7.90 -12.07 9.76
C ARG A 57 -6.81 -12.72 8.90
N PHE A 58 -6.74 -12.38 7.61
CA PHE A 58 -5.69 -12.85 6.71
C PHE A 58 -4.30 -12.44 7.21
N LEU A 59 -4.10 -11.19 7.61
CA LEU A 59 -2.83 -10.70 8.14
C LEU A 59 -2.46 -11.39 9.46
N CYS A 60 -3.41 -11.56 10.39
CA CYS A 60 -3.17 -12.30 11.63
C CYS A 60 -2.76 -13.75 11.36
N ARG A 61 -3.48 -14.44 10.47
CA ARG A 61 -3.18 -15.84 10.16
C ARG A 61 -1.83 -16.02 9.48
N THR A 62 -1.48 -15.13 8.55
CA THR A 62 -0.16 -15.17 7.88
C THR A 62 0.98 -14.82 8.83
N PHE A 63 0.75 -13.95 9.83
CA PHE A 63 1.68 -13.73 10.92
C PHE A 63 1.94 -15.00 11.73
N ASP A 64 0.89 -15.74 12.12
CA ASP A 64 1.03 -16.99 12.88
C ASP A 64 1.91 -18.00 12.12
N ILE A 65 1.62 -18.23 10.84
CA ILE A 65 2.37 -19.14 9.98
C ILE A 65 3.85 -18.70 9.88
N TRP A 66 4.07 -17.41 9.64
CA TRP A 66 5.41 -16.84 9.56
C TRP A 66 6.18 -16.99 10.88
N PHE A 67 5.55 -16.66 12.01
CA PHE A 67 6.19 -16.68 13.32
C PHE A 67 6.64 -18.09 13.71
N GLU A 68 5.77 -19.08 13.49
CA GLU A 68 6.05 -20.48 13.81
C GLU A 68 7.18 -21.07 12.96
N ARG A 69 7.19 -20.80 11.65
CA ARG A 69 7.99 -21.58 10.69
C ARG A 69 9.03 -20.78 9.91
N TYR A 70 8.83 -19.49 9.68
CA TYR A 70 9.58 -18.72 8.69
C TYR A 70 10.27 -17.45 9.22
N ARG A 71 10.13 -17.13 10.51
CA ARG A 71 10.65 -15.89 11.13
C ARG A 71 12.14 -15.58 10.91
N VAL A 72 12.95 -16.59 10.61
CA VAL A 72 14.40 -16.44 10.32
C VAL A 72 14.76 -16.59 8.84
N SER A 73 13.84 -17.08 8.01
CA SER A 73 14.11 -17.48 6.62
C SER A 73 13.34 -16.67 5.58
N LEU A 74 12.29 -15.95 5.99
CA LEU A 74 11.42 -15.17 5.12
C LEU A 74 11.12 -13.80 5.73
N SER A 75 11.25 -12.75 4.91
CA SER A 75 10.82 -11.39 5.22
C SER A 75 9.38 -11.20 4.77
N LEU A 76 8.52 -10.76 5.68
CA LEU A 76 7.13 -10.43 5.41
C LEU A 76 6.95 -8.92 5.62
N ARG A 77 6.75 -8.17 4.53
CA ARG A 77 6.83 -6.70 4.53
C ARG A 77 6.00 -6.04 5.63
N ASP A 78 4.76 -6.48 5.83
CA ASP A 78 3.86 -5.84 6.80
C ASP A 78 4.37 -6.03 8.24
N ILE A 79 4.97 -7.19 8.54
CA ILE A 79 5.59 -7.47 9.84
C ILE A 79 6.90 -6.71 10.01
N ASP A 80 7.75 -6.72 8.98
CA ASP A 80 9.01 -5.95 9.00
C ASP A 80 8.74 -4.46 9.19
N ALA A 81 7.66 -3.93 8.57
CA ALA A 81 7.27 -2.54 8.71
C ALA A 81 6.80 -2.20 10.13
N VAL A 82 6.01 -3.08 10.76
CA VAL A 82 5.59 -2.94 12.16
C VAL A 82 6.81 -3.01 13.10
N LEU A 83 7.69 -4.01 12.92
CA LEU A 83 8.91 -4.15 13.72
C LEU A 83 9.83 -2.94 13.59
N ASN A 84 10.04 -2.43 12.36
CA ASN A 84 10.81 -1.22 12.14
C ASN A 84 10.19 -0.02 12.87
N LYS A 85 8.86 0.15 12.82
CA LYS A 85 8.18 1.24 13.53
C LYS A 85 8.37 1.13 15.04
N LEU A 86 8.24 -0.07 15.61
CA LEU A 86 8.36 -0.32 17.04
C LEU A 86 9.79 -0.17 17.56
N VAL A 87 10.78 -0.65 16.82
CA VAL A 87 12.19 -0.70 17.27
C VAL A 87 12.94 0.58 16.90
N LEU A 88 12.70 1.12 15.69
CA LEU A 88 13.48 2.24 15.14
C LEU A 88 12.68 3.55 15.08
N GLY A 89 11.37 3.54 15.38
CA GLY A 89 10.50 4.71 15.28
C GLY A 89 10.15 5.12 13.84
N ARG A 90 10.58 4.34 12.83
CA ARG A 90 10.40 4.63 11.40
C ARG A 90 9.92 3.41 10.64
N THR A 91 9.18 3.60 9.55
CA THR A 91 8.62 2.50 8.76
C THR A 91 8.74 2.77 7.27
N PRO A 92 9.00 1.74 6.44
CA PRO A 92 8.95 1.89 4.99
C PRO A 92 7.52 1.96 4.42
N LEU A 93 6.50 1.64 5.21
CA LEU A 93 5.09 1.71 4.78
C LEU A 93 4.47 3.04 5.21
N CYS A 94 4.14 3.91 4.23
CA CYS A 94 3.55 5.22 4.48
C CYS A 94 2.29 5.16 5.35
N ILE A 95 1.45 4.14 5.16
CA ILE A 95 0.22 3.93 5.94
C ILE A 95 0.46 3.69 7.43
N LEU A 96 1.67 3.26 7.82
CA LEU A 96 2.06 3.05 9.21
C LEU A 96 2.84 4.25 9.80
N ASP A 97 3.19 5.24 8.98
CA ASP A 97 4.01 6.37 9.43
C ASP A 97 3.20 7.51 10.04
N GLY A 98 1.89 7.56 9.77
CA GLY A 98 0.96 8.56 10.30
C GLY A 98 0.87 9.84 9.46
N SER A 99 1.62 9.91 8.36
CA SER A 99 1.55 11.02 7.40
C SER A 99 1.90 10.55 5.98
N CYS A 100 1.26 11.15 4.97
CA CYS A 100 1.59 10.87 3.56
C CYS A 100 2.84 11.65 3.16
N HIS A 101 3.99 11.00 2.98
CA HIS A 101 5.20 11.64 2.45
C HIS A 101 6.16 10.62 1.84
N ASN A 102 7.31 11.10 1.36
CA ASN A 102 8.41 10.29 0.84
C ASN A 102 8.09 9.44 -0.41
N GLN A 103 7.10 9.86 -1.21
CA GLN A 103 6.83 9.27 -2.51
C GLN A 103 6.74 10.37 -3.58
N ILE A 104 7.15 10.02 -4.79
CA ILE A 104 6.98 10.82 -5.99
C ILE A 104 6.59 9.84 -7.09
N THR A 105 5.43 10.07 -7.70
CA THR A 105 4.97 9.33 -8.87
C THR A 105 5.18 10.20 -10.10
N ILE A 106 5.81 9.64 -11.11
CA ILE A 106 6.06 10.32 -12.39
C ILE A 106 5.38 9.47 -13.46
N GLU A 107 4.38 10.05 -14.11
CA GLU A 107 3.69 9.42 -15.22
C GLU A 107 4.49 9.52 -16.52
N HIS A 108 4.12 8.69 -17.49
CA HIS A 108 4.80 8.59 -18.79
C HIS A 108 4.82 9.91 -19.59
N ASP A 109 3.87 10.81 -19.35
CA ASP A 109 3.80 12.16 -19.94
C ASP A 109 4.68 13.19 -19.21
N GLY A 110 5.37 12.77 -18.15
CA GLY A 110 6.18 13.61 -17.28
C GLY A 110 5.40 14.28 -16.15
N SER A 111 4.10 14.04 -16.01
CA SER A 111 3.30 14.59 -14.92
C SER A 111 3.76 14.01 -13.57
N VAL A 112 3.90 14.87 -12.56
CA VAL A 112 4.44 14.51 -11.24
C VAL A 112 3.34 14.60 -10.19
N PHE A 113 3.24 13.58 -9.34
CA PHE A 113 2.27 13.44 -8.26
C PHE A 113 2.97 13.03 -6.96
N GLY A 114 2.32 13.27 -5.82
CA GLY A 114 2.87 12.94 -4.50
C GLY A 114 2.67 11.48 -4.08
N CYS A 115 1.83 10.72 -4.80
CA CYS A 115 1.46 9.35 -4.48
C CYS A 115 0.86 8.67 -5.72
N ASP A 116 1.11 7.37 -5.89
CA ASP A 116 0.55 6.52 -6.94
C ASP A 116 -0.96 6.26 -6.79
N HIS A 117 -1.52 6.50 -5.60
CA HIS A 117 -2.95 6.41 -5.34
C HIS A 117 -3.73 7.68 -5.71
N PHE A 118 -3.04 8.80 -6.00
CA PHE A 118 -3.65 10.11 -6.26
C PHE A 118 -3.19 10.71 -7.59
N VAL A 119 -3.36 9.95 -8.67
CA VAL A 119 -2.93 10.32 -10.03
C VAL A 119 -4.11 10.91 -10.82
N GLU A 120 -4.60 12.05 -10.37
CA GLU A 120 -5.63 12.83 -11.07
C GLU A 120 -5.15 14.27 -11.27
N ARG A 121 -5.67 14.97 -12.29
CA ARG A 121 -5.28 16.37 -12.60
C ARG A 121 -5.29 17.31 -11.41
N ARG A 122 -6.25 17.17 -10.48
CA ARG A 122 -6.34 18.00 -9.26
C ARG A 122 -5.18 17.79 -8.27
N TRP A 123 -4.48 16.66 -8.37
CA TRP A 123 -3.37 16.28 -7.51
C TRP A 123 -2.00 16.42 -8.21
N GLN A 124 -1.98 16.87 -9.47
CA GLN A 124 -0.73 17.08 -10.20
C GLN A 124 0.08 18.21 -9.56
N HIS A 125 1.33 17.89 -9.23
CA HIS A 125 2.28 18.79 -8.59
C HIS A 125 3.18 19.50 -9.59
N ALA A 126 3.62 18.81 -10.63
CA ALA A 126 4.52 19.37 -11.64
C ALA A 126 4.43 18.62 -12.97
N LEU A 127 5.20 19.11 -13.95
CA LEU A 127 5.46 18.46 -15.23
C LEU A 127 6.97 18.54 -15.48
N ILE A 128 7.62 17.40 -15.67
CA ILE A 128 9.06 17.33 -15.95
C ILE A 128 9.36 18.10 -17.24
N GLY A 129 10.40 18.94 -17.20
CA GLY A 129 10.83 19.73 -18.36
C GLY A 129 10.12 21.07 -18.52
N ASN A 130 9.18 21.43 -17.64
CA ASN A 130 8.61 22.77 -17.63
C ASN A 130 9.46 23.72 -16.75
N PRO A 131 10.17 24.72 -17.34
CA PRO A 131 11.10 25.59 -16.61
C PRO A 131 10.43 26.56 -15.63
N GLY A 132 9.09 26.68 -15.64
CA GLY A 132 8.35 27.57 -14.74
C GLY A 132 8.02 26.99 -13.36
N TRP A 133 8.39 25.74 -13.04
CA TRP A 133 7.91 25.05 -11.84
C TRP A 133 9.01 24.86 -10.78
N GLN A 134 8.64 25.11 -9.53
CA GLN A 134 9.53 25.06 -8.37
C GLN A 134 10.02 23.63 -8.09
N THR A 135 11.25 23.51 -7.61
CA THR A 135 11.92 22.25 -7.25
C THR A 135 11.10 21.40 -6.28
N THR A 136 11.26 20.08 -6.35
CA THR A 136 10.57 19.07 -5.51
C THR A 136 10.66 19.35 -4.00
N SER A 137 11.74 19.98 -3.54
CA SER A 137 11.93 20.43 -2.15
C SER A 137 10.88 21.45 -1.67
N THR A 138 10.34 22.28 -2.57
CA THR A 138 9.31 23.27 -2.26
C THR A 138 7.89 22.66 -2.27
N LEU A 139 7.70 21.57 -3.04
CA LEU A 139 6.45 20.81 -3.14
C LEU A 139 6.18 19.96 -1.89
N MET A 140 7.19 19.25 -1.38
CA MET A 140 7.06 18.43 -0.17
C MET A 140 6.86 19.28 1.11
N ALA A 141 7.38 20.51 1.13
CA ALA A 141 7.27 21.40 2.29
C ALA A 141 5.89 22.08 2.41
N ARG A 142 5.15 22.23 1.30
CA ARG A 142 3.83 22.90 1.26
C ARG A 142 2.69 21.99 1.66
N ASN A 143 2.82 20.69 1.42
CA ASN A 143 1.77 19.71 1.70
C ASN A 143 2.21 18.78 2.83
N ARG A 144 2.28 19.30 4.06
CA ARG A 144 2.11 18.42 5.22
C ARG A 144 0.66 17.98 5.18
N TRP A 145 0.42 16.79 4.64
CA TRP A 145 -0.89 16.17 4.59
C TRP A 145 -1.31 15.83 6.03
N GLY A 146 -2.03 16.75 6.66
CA GLY A 146 -2.63 16.64 7.99
C GLY A 146 -4.08 17.10 7.94
#